data_AF-A0A1H4INT8-F1
#
_entry.id   AF-A0A1H4INT8-F1
#
_cell.length_a   1.000
_cell.length_b   1.000
_cell.length_c   1.000
_cell.angle_alpha   90.00
_cell.angle_beta   90.00
_cell.angle_gamma   90.00
#
_symmetry.space_group_name_H-M   'P 1'
#
loop_
_entity.id
_entity.type
_entity.pdbx_description
1 polymer ?
#
loop_
_entity_poly.entity_id
_entity_poly.type
_entity_poly.pdbx_seq_one_letter_code
_entity_poly.pdbx_strand_id
1 'polypeptide(L)'
;MKLKELTEDIDVWYNWVNAYKKYVPLFITEAITKINWQDWEKDVFNEFFEKSGDQCVSSLKQGYFTNEEKNRIKDNWNEIAPFLKIIAKNQETPQWEQYEELKKIIRKFTKNDMRSATNRLIAGLQPKLLCTIVKEESLRELYDYLRETVEEEVPPYRHNWFRDSNTIAKLFQKSRTEEDFMDLISYPWQVYENSRNSNLKAEMINKEEVKRYIDLLKSKNQIILQGPPGTGKTRLAKQIAGELTKGSTVEELAGEQTEIIQFHPSYTYEDFVRGITIKNNGEGLEYVTENKVLANIADRALKNYTNHHKEVKAFNKETLLEKQFNLFLDTIEQGIEESKGYLELTENVGLINLDEDAFRYKGKAEGWLKNGNRMLFKDIKQAFLDGNKERQDLKNNPNLSGLAKQHASYFVRVLNKFQLFIEENKISFDEIVIENEPLKNYVLIIDEINRANLSSVLGELIYALEYRGESVDSMYALEDGNKEIILPPNLYIIGTMNTADRSVGQIDYAIRRRFAFVEVLPEDLTGKLEGLEFATESFEKVQKIFDNYISSEFKKEDVQLGHSYFIHERNDDFSIKKKYEIQPILHEYIKDGILEDRGKLLEEIKDL
;
A
#
# COMPACT_ATOMS: atom_id res chain seq x y z
N MET A 1 -9.86 -34.94 11.66
CA MET A 1 -8.89 -35.37 12.70
C MET A 1 -9.43 -34.99 14.06
N LYS A 2 -9.08 -35.70 15.13
CA LYS A 2 -9.54 -35.34 16.48
C LYS A 2 -8.73 -34.17 17.04
N LEU A 3 -9.33 -33.33 17.88
CA LEU A 3 -8.64 -32.21 18.53
C LEU A 3 -7.42 -32.67 19.36
N LYS A 4 -7.51 -33.88 19.93
CA LYS A 4 -6.37 -34.48 20.65
C LYS A 4 -5.18 -34.74 19.73
N GLU A 5 -5.42 -35.29 18.54
CA GLU A 5 -4.37 -35.58 17.53
C GLU A 5 -3.73 -34.27 17.03
N LEU A 6 -4.54 -33.23 16.84
CA LEU A 6 -4.06 -31.90 16.40
C LEU A 6 -3.03 -31.29 17.36
N THR A 7 -3.05 -31.69 18.64
CA THR A 7 -2.17 -31.17 19.69
C THR A 7 -0.98 -32.09 20.00
N GLU A 8 -0.90 -33.28 19.40
CA GLU A 8 0.20 -34.23 19.63
C GLU A 8 1.48 -33.86 18.86
N ASP A 9 1.36 -33.16 17.74
CA ASP A 9 2.47 -32.80 16.84
C ASP A 9 2.95 -31.33 17.00
N ILE A 10 2.51 -30.61 18.04
CA ILE A 10 2.85 -29.19 18.22
C ILE A 10 3.93 -28.99 19.29
N ASP A 11 4.99 -28.26 18.94
CA ASP A 11 6.06 -27.89 19.87
C ASP A 11 5.53 -27.02 21.02
N VAL A 12 5.60 -27.55 22.24
CA VAL A 12 5.18 -26.82 23.44
C VAL A 12 6.23 -25.78 23.82
N TRP A 13 5.81 -24.51 23.98
CA TRP A 13 6.70 -23.45 24.43
C TRP A 13 6.95 -23.52 25.94
N TYR A 14 7.78 -24.48 26.36
CA TYR A 14 8.03 -24.80 27.76
C TYR A 14 8.44 -23.61 28.62
N ASN A 15 9.21 -22.66 28.09
CA ASN A 15 9.62 -21.46 28.82
C ASN A 15 8.42 -20.59 29.24
N TRP A 16 7.45 -20.41 28.35
CA TRP A 16 6.24 -19.64 28.65
C TRP A 16 5.33 -20.40 29.61
N VAL A 17 5.12 -21.71 29.40
CA VAL A 17 4.30 -22.56 30.29
C VAL A 17 4.88 -22.57 31.70
N ASN A 18 6.20 -22.66 31.85
CA ASN A 18 6.88 -22.60 33.15
C ASN A 18 6.66 -21.25 33.85
N ALA A 19 6.71 -20.14 33.10
CA ALA A 19 6.40 -18.82 33.64
C ALA A 19 4.94 -18.70 34.07
N TYR A 20 3.99 -19.20 33.26
CA TYR A 20 2.57 -19.25 33.61
C TYR A 20 2.35 -20.03 34.91
N LYS A 21 2.90 -21.25 34.99
CA LYS A 21 2.84 -22.13 36.16
C LYS A 21 3.42 -21.50 37.42
N LYS A 22 4.47 -20.70 37.28
CA LYS A 22 5.10 -19.97 38.40
C LYS A 22 4.22 -18.83 38.91
N TYR A 23 3.75 -17.94 38.02
CA TYR A 23 3.18 -16.66 38.43
C TYR A 23 1.66 -16.66 38.64
N VAL A 24 0.90 -17.45 37.88
CA VAL A 24 -0.57 -17.42 37.95
C VAL A 24 -1.13 -17.85 39.32
N PRO A 25 -0.58 -18.89 39.99
CA PRO A 25 -0.98 -19.19 41.36
C PRO A 25 -0.73 -18.02 42.32
N LEU A 26 0.39 -17.30 42.13
CA LEU A 26 0.72 -16.13 42.94
C LEU A 26 -0.25 -14.97 42.68
N PHE A 27 -0.64 -14.72 41.43
CA PHE A 27 -1.67 -13.71 41.10
C PHE A 27 -2.96 -13.94 41.87
N ILE A 28 -3.42 -15.21 41.91
CA ILE A 28 -4.63 -15.61 42.60
C ILE A 28 -4.46 -15.39 44.11
N THR A 29 -3.36 -15.85 44.71
CA THR A 29 -3.10 -15.66 46.14
C THR A 29 -3.06 -14.19 46.53
N GLU A 30 -2.34 -13.37 45.78
CA GLU A 30 -2.17 -11.94 46.02
C GLU A 30 -3.51 -11.20 45.88
N ALA A 31 -4.28 -11.48 44.82
CA ALA A 31 -5.61 -10.88 44.61
C ALA A 31 -6.62 -11.25 45.70
N ILE A 32 -6.50 -12.44 46.31
CA ILE A 32 -7.39 -12.86 47.41
C ILE A 32 -7.01 -12.17 48.73
N THR A 33 -5.72 -12.08 49.00
CA THR A 33 -5.19 -11.73 50.33
C THR A 33 -4.96 -10.23 50.51
N LYS A 34 -4.66 -9.50 49.43
CA LYS A 34 -4.22 -8.10 49.50
C LYS A 34 -5.21 -7.17 48.82
N ILE A 35 -5.47 -6.03 49.46
CA ILE A 35 -6.44 -5.02 48.97
C ILE A 35 -5.71 -3.91 48.23
N ASN A 36 -4.61 -3.39 48.79
CA ASN A 36 -3.81 -2.37 48.11
C ASN A 36 -2.77 -3.03 47.19
N TRP A 37 -2.51 -2.42 46.05
CA TRP A 37 -1.50 -2.92 45.11
C TRP A 37 -0.07 -2.79 45.66
N GLN A 38 0.20 -1.83 46.54
CA GLN A 38 1.52 -1.63 47.17
C GLN A 38 1.89 -2.78 48.11
N ASP A 39 0.91 -3.52 48.61
CA ASP A 39 1.13 -4.67 49.48
C ASP A 39 1.57 -5.89 48.65
N TRP A 40 1.33 -5.88 47.34
CA TRP A 40 1.67 -7.01 46.48
C TRP A 40 3.17 -7.24 46.40
N GLU A 41 3.58 -8.50 46.24
CA GLU A 41 4.98 -8.76 45.92
C GLU A 41 5.34 -8.06 44.60
N LYS A 42 6.38 -7.23 44.63
CA LYS A 42 6.72 -6.30 43.53
C LYS A 42 6.83 -7.01 42.19
N ASP A 43 7.51 -8.16 42.15
CA ASP A 43 7.72 -8.92 40.91
C ASP A 43 6.42 -9.55 40.41
N VAL A 44 5.54 -9.97 41.33
CA VAL A 44 4.23 -10.55 41.00
C VAL A 44 3.28 -9.48 40.48
N PHE A 45 3.23 -8.31 41.12
CA PHE A 45 2.41 -7.20 40.64
C PHE A 45 2.89 -6.65 39.29
N ASN A 46 4.22 -6.55 39.12
CA ASN A 46 4.80 -6.16 37.84
C ASN A 46 4.40 -7.15 36.74
N GLU A 47 4.50 -8.46 36.98
CA GLU A 47 4.09 -9.48 36.00
C GLU A 47 2.57 -9.51 35.77
N PHE A 48 1.76 -9.26 36.80
CA PHE A 48 0.29 -9.26 36.69
C PHE A 48 -0.25 -8.04 35.92
N PHE A 49 0.21 -6.83 36.27
CA PHE A 49 -0.41 -5.59 35.86
C PHE A 49 0.52 -4.63 35.10
N GLU A 50 1.79 -4.49 35.46
CA GLU A 50 2.64 -3.43 34.87
C GLU A 50 3.31 -3.86 33.55
N LYS A 51 3.66 -5.13 33.41
CA LYS A 51 4.41 -5.66 32.26
C LYS A 51 3.52 -5.85 31.04
N SER A 52 3.82 -5.14 29.96
CA SER A 52 3.06 -5.22 28.69
C SER A 52 3.56 -6.35 27.79
N GLY A 53 4.87 -6.40 27.54
CA GLY A 53 5.52 -7.42 26.70
C GLY A 53 6.10 -8.59 27.51
N ASP A 54 6.10 -9.77 26.89
CA ASP A 54 6.69 -11.03 27.37
C ASP A 54 6.19 -11.46 28.75
N GLN A 55 4.90 -11.18 28.98
CA GLN A 55 4.17 -11.47 30.22
C GLN A 55 3.65 -12.92 30.21
N CYS A 56 3.57 -13.53 31.39
CA CYS A 56 3.33 -14.96 31.53
C CYS A 56 1.93 -15.47 31.10
N VAL A 57 0.89 -14.63 31.00
CA VAL A 57 -0.49 -14.97 30.55
C VAL A 57 -0.67 -14.66 29.06
N SER A 58 -0.30 -13.46 28.62
CA SER A 58 -0.31 -13.07 27.20
C SER A 58 0.50 -11.80 26.98
N SER A 59 1.41 -11.82 26.01
CA SER A 59 2.24 -10.67 25.64
C SER A 59 1.41 -9.65 24.83
N LEU A 60 1.27 -8.43 25.35
CA LEU A 60 0.52 -7.33 24.73
C LEU A 60 1.48 -6.16 24.50
N LYS A 61 2.30 -6.26 23.44
CA LYS A 61 3.22 -5.17 23.02
C LYS A 61 2.47 -3.89 22.61
N GLN A 62 1.29 -4.05 22.01
CA GLN A 62 0.35 -2.97 21.64
C GLN A 62 -1.06 -3.32 22.14
N GLY A 63 -1.88 -2.30 22.42
CA GLY A 63 -3.24 -2.48 22.97
C GLY A 63 -3.27 -2.75 24.48
N TYR A 64 -2.16 -2.51 25.18
CA TYR A 64 -2.09 -2.53 26.64
C TYR A 64 -2.31 -1.12 27.24
N PHE A 65 -2.48 -1.04 28.56
CA PHE A 65 -2.61 0.24 29.26
C PHE A 65 -1.37 1.11 29.05
N THR A 66 -1.57 2.38 28.73
CA THR A 66 -0.50 3.39 28.71
C THR A 66 0.03 3.64 30.13
N ASN A 67 1.22 4.22 30.27
CA ASN A 67 1.78 4.55 31.59
C ASN A 67 0.87 5.52 32.38
N GLU A 68 0.22 6.45 31.68
CA GLU A 68 -0.76 7.37 32.27
C GLU A 68 -1.98 6.61 32.81
N GLU A 69 -2.55 5.68 32.03
CA GLU A 69 -3.70 4.87 32.44
C GLU A 69 -3.35 3.91 33.58
N LYS A 70 -2.16 3.29 33.56
CA LYS A 70 -1.68 2.44 34.67
C LYS A 70 -1.63 3.21 35.98
N ASN A 71 -1.13 4.45 35.96
CA ASN A 71 -1.07 5.27 37.16
C ASN A 71 -2.48 5.61 37.67
N ARG A 72 -3.39 6.04 36.79
CA ARG A 72 -4.79 6.30 37.15
C ARG A 72 -5.48 5.06 37.73
N ILE A 73 -5.25 3.89 37.16
CA ILE A 73 -5.80 2.62 37.65
C ILE A 73 -5.21 2.27 39.03
N LYS A 74 -3.91 2.48 39.25
CA LYS A 74 -3.25 2.28 40.55
C LYS A 74 -3.77 3.25 41.62
N ASP A 75 -4.00 4.51 41.26
CA ASP A 75 -4.56 5.51 42.18
C ASP A 75 -5.98 5.16 42.63
N ASN A 76 -6.73 4.44 41.79
CA ASN A 76 -8.11 4.02 42.04
C ASN A 76 -8.25 2.50 42.26
N TRP A 77 -7.17 1.82 42.67
CA TRP A 77 -7.14 0.36 42.78
C TRP A 77 -8.17 -0.21 43.75
N ASN A 78 -8.57 0.57 44.76
CA ASN A 78 -9.60 0.19 45.74
C ASN A 78 -10.97 -0.06 45.11
N GLU A 79 -11.27 0.52 43.95
CA GLU A 79 -12.50 0.23 43.20
C GLU A 79 -12.42 -1.08 42.41
N ILE A 80 -11.21 -1.55 42.11
CA ILE A 80 -10.93 -2.68 41.22
C ILE A 80 -10.65 -3.97 42.01
N ALA A 81 -9.89 -3.85 43.10
CA ALA A 81 -9.47 -4.97 43.95
C ALA A 81 -10.62 -5.88 44.43
N PRO A 82 -11.81 -5.36 44.83
CA PRO A 82 -12.92 -6.22 45.24
C PRO A 82 -13.38 -7.19 44.14
N PHE A 83 -13.40 -6.74 42.88
CA PHE A 83 -13.79 -7.57 41.73
C PHE A 83 -12.73 -8.62 41.43
N LEU A 84 -11.44 -8.22 41.42
CA LEU A 84 -10.33 -9.16 41.23
C LEU A 84 -10.35 -10.27 42.29
N LYS A 85 -10.63 -9.92 43.55
CA LYS A 85 -10.75 -10.87 44.66
C LYS A 85 -11.89 -11.86 44.47
N ILE A 86 -13.07 -11.40 44.04
CA ILE A 86 -14.22 -12.29 43.77
C ILE A 86 -13.90 -13.24 42.61
N ILE A 87 -13.32 -12.72 41.53
CA ILE A 87 -12.92 -13.51 40.36
C ILE A 87 -11.89 -14.58 40.77
N ALA A 88 -10.84 -14.20 41.50
CA ALA A 88 -9.77 -15.10 41.94
C ALA A 88 -10.25 -16.21 42.88
N LYS A 89 -11.26 -15.94 43.73
CA LYS A 89 -11.81 -16.97 44.65
C LYS A 89 -12.61 -18.06 43.93
N ASN A 90 -13.17 -17.77 42.76
CA ASN A 90 -14.12 -18.66 42.09
C ASN A 90 -13.49 -19.33 40.88
N GLN A 91 -12.85 -20.48 41.07
CA GLN A 91 -12.14 -21.19 39.99
C GLN A 91 -13.02 -22.17 39.18
N GLU A 92 -14.18 -22.56 39.71
CA GLU A 92 -15.03 -23.60 39.10
C GLU A 92 -16.25 -23.03 38.35
N THR A 93 -16.65 -21.80 38.67
CA THR A 93 -17.86 -21.17 38.12
C THR A 93 -17.53 -19.82 37.51
N PRO A 94 -17.85 -19.58 36.23
CA PRO A 94 -17.64 -18.28 35.60
C PRO A 94 -18.44 -17.16 36.29
N GLN A 95 -17.78 -16.02 36.49
CA GLN A 95 -18.31 -14.85 37.19
C GLN A 95 -18.72 -13.77 36.16
N TRP A 96 -19.73 -14.08 35.33
CA TRP A 96 -20.09 -13.26 34.16
C TRP A 96 -20.37 -11.80 34.48
N GLU A 97 -21.14 -11.55 35.53
CA GLU A 97 -21.51 -10.19 35.96
C GLU A 97 -20.28 -9.42 36.43
N GLN A 98 -19.42 -10.06 37.20
CA GLN A 98 -18.19 -9.47 37.75
C GLN A 98 -17.18 -9.15 36.63
N TYR A 99 -17.14 -9.95 35.57
CA TYR A 99 -16.30 -9.67 34.40
C TYR A 99 -16.73 -8.39 33.69
N GLU A 100 -18.03 -8.22 33.46
CA GLU A 100 -18.58 -7.05 32.78
C GLU A 100 -18.47 -5.80 33.66
N GLU A 101 -18.73 -5.91 34.97
CA GLU A 101 -18.54 -4.79 35.90
C GLU A 101 -17.08 -4.36 36.01
N LEU A 102 -16.13 -5.31 36.06
CA LEU A 102 -14.71 -5.00 36.05
C LEU A 102 -14.29 -4.28 34.74
N LYS A 103 -14.81 -4.71 33.59
CA LYS A 103 -14.62 -4.01 32.31
C LYS A 103 -15.13 -2.58 32.37
N LYS A 104 -16.35 -2.35 32.87
CA LYS A 104 -16.94 -1.01 33.01
C LYS A 104 -16.11 -0.10 33.92
N ILE A 105 -15.59 -0.63 35.03
CA ILE A 105 -14.78 0.16 35.98
C ILE A 105 -13.45 0.54 35.34
N ILE A 106 -12.73 -0.41 34.72
CA ILE A 106 -11.47 -0.12 34.03
C ILE A 106 -11.68 0.89 32.88
N ARG A 107 -12.83 0.83 32.19
CA ARG A 107 -13.18 1.78 31.13
C ARG A 107 -13.23 3.23 31.62
N LYS A 108 -13.64 3.48 32.87
CA LYS A 108 -13.67 4.84 33.46
C LYS A 108 -12.29 5.49 33.52
N PHE A 109 -11.23 4.67 33.63
CA PHE A 109 -9.86 5.14 33.81
C PHE A 109 -9.02 5.08 32.52
N THR A 110 -9.61 4.68 31.39
CA THR A 110 -8.91 4.46 30.12
C THR A 110 -9.53 5.26 28.98
N LYS A 111 -8.71 5.72 28.03
CA LYS A 111 -9.18 6.49 26.86
C LYS A 111 -9.89 5.59 25.85
N ASN A 112 -9.36 4.38 25.65
CA ASN A 112 -9.92 3.34 24.77
C ASN A 112 -10.46 2.15 25.57
N ASP A 113 -11.22 1.27 24.92
CA ASP A 113 -11.91 0.13 25.57
C ASP A 113 -10.93 -0.94 26.14
N MET A 114 -9.65 -0.88 25.76
CA MET A 114 -8.54 -1.71 26.27
C MET A 114 -8.93 -3.18 26.51
N ARG A 115 -9.72 -3.75 25.59
CA ARG A 115 -10.41 -5.04 25.77
C ARG A 115 -9.43 -6.17 26.10
N SER A 116 -8.36 -6.29 25.31
CA SER A 116 -7.35 -7.34 25.49
C SER A 116 -6.59 -7.22 26.81
N ALA A 117 -6.32 -5.99 27.27
CA ALA A 117 -5.67 -5.77 28.55
C ALA A 117 -6.57 -6.24 29.72
N THR A 118 -7.86 -5.92 29.67
CA THR A 118 -8.83 -6.35 30.69
C THR A 118 -9.08 -7.86 30.63
N ASN A 119 -9.26 -8.42 29.44
CA ASN A 119 -9.40 -9.86 29.23
C ASN A 119 -8.20 -10.62 29.82
N ARG A 120 -6.98 -10.08 29.68
CA ARG A 120 -5.75 -10.66 30.24
C ARG A 120 -5.75 -10.72 31.76
N LEU A 121 -6.18 -9.65 32.44
CA LEU A 121 -6.26 -9.64 33.91
C LEU A 121 -7.21 -10.74 34.41
N ILE A 122 -8.36 -10.90 33.75
CA ILE A 122 -9.38 -11.86 34.14
C ILE A 122 -8.92 -13.29 33.84
N ALA A 123 -8.36 -13.56 32.64
CA ALA A 123 -7.77 -14.85 32.30
C ALA A 123 -6.66 -15.27 33.27
N GLY A 124 -5.82 -14.31 33.69
CA GLY A 124 -4.75 -14.55 34.65
C GLY A 124 -5.22 -14.90 36.06
N LEU A 125 -6.50 -14.69 36.38
CA LEU A 125 -7.09 -15.05 37.67
C LEU A 125 -7.98 -16.30 37.61
N GLN A 126 -8.33 -16.80 36.42
CA GLN A 126 -9.19 -17.97 36.25
C GLN A 126 -8.67 -18.95 35.19
N PRO A 127 -7.48 -19.55 35.43
CA PRO A 127 -6.85 -20.49 34.51
C PRO A 127 -7.71 -21.73 34.18
N LYS A 128 -8.62 -22.13 35.09
CA LYS A 128 -9.52 -23.28 34.86
C LYS A 128 -10.68 -22.97 33.91
N LEU A 129 -11.01 -21.69 33.71
CA LEU A 129 -12.25 -21.31 33.03
C LEU A 129 -12.02 -20.56 31.73
N LEU A 130 -10.87 -19.93 31.52
CA LEU A 130 -10.63 -19.07 30.37
C LEU A 130 -9.31 -19.43 29.70
N CYS A 131 -9.26 -19.35 28.37
CA CYS A 131 -8.03 -19.51 27.63
C CYS A 131 -7.18 -18.22 27.65
N THR A 132 -5.92 -18.34 27.25
CA THR A 132 -4.92 -17.26 27.24
C THR A 132 -4.93 -16.41 25.97
N ILE A 133 -5.81 -16.71 25.00
CA ILE A 133 -6.01 -15.87 23.81
C ILE A 133 -6.89 -14.66 24.17
N VAL A 134 -6.25 -13.54 24.49
CA VAL A 134 -6.93 -12.33 25.01
C VAL A 134 -7.44 -11.37 23.93
N LYS A 135 -6.98 -11.54 22.68
CA LYS A 135 -7.47 -10.78 21.52
C LYS A 135 -8.70 -11.46 20.94
N GLU A 136 -9.77 -10.69 20.74
CA GLU A 136 -11.05 -11.19 20.20
C GLU A 136 -10.91 -11.75 18.79
N GLU A 137 -10.13 -11.07 17.94
CA GLU A 137 -9.84 -11.47 16.56
C GLU A 137 -9.08 -12.81 16.50
N SER A 138 -7.97 -12.94 17.23
CA SER A 138 -7.21 -14.19 17.30
C SER A 138 -8.05 -15.35 17.85
N LEU A 139 -8.95 -15.08 18.80
CA LEU A 139 -9.87 -16.10 19.29
C LEU A 139 -10.86 -16.52 18.21
N ARG A 140 -11.42 -15.59 17.44
CA ARG A 140 -12.31 -15.88 16.31
C ARG A 140 -11.61 -16.72 15.23
N GLU A 141 -10.39 -16.34 14.86
CA GLU A 141 -9.57 -17.08 13.90
C GLU A 141 -9.32 -18.53 14.35
N LEU A 142 -9.06 -18.75 15.65
CA LEU A 142 -8.96 -20.11 16.19
C LEU A 142 -10.28 -20.87 16.07
N TYR A 143 -11.43 -20.24 16.33
CA TYR A 143 -12.75 -20.87 16.17
C TYR A 143 -12.99 -21.35 14.75
N ASP A 144 -12.68 -20.51 13.77
CA ASP A 144 -12.85 -20.82 12.36
C ASP A 144 -11.94 -21.99 11.97
N TYR A 145 -10.65 -21.91 12.35
CA TYR A 145 -9.69 -22.99 12.11
C TYR A 145 -10.13 -24.33 12.73
N LEU A 146 -10.57 -24.32 14.00
CA LEU A 146 -11.01 -25.54 14.67
C LEU A 146 -12.25 -26.13 14.00
N ARG A 147 -13.24 -25.31 13.62
CA ARG A 147 -14.46 -25.80 12.95
C ARG A 147 -14.17 -26.51 11.62
N GLU A 148 -13.12 -26.09 10.94
CA GLU A 148 -12.70 -26.65 9.65
C GLU A 148 -11.82 -27.90 9.80
N THR A 149 -11.09 -28.00 10.92
CA THR A 149 -10.01 -28.99 11.07
C THR A 149 -10.41 -30.18 11.93
N VAL A 150 -11.23 -29.97 12.96
CA VAL A 150 -11.54 -31.00 13.94
C VAL A 150 -12.90 -31.66 13.71
N GLU A 151 -13.00 -32.95 14.04
CA GLU A 151 -14.25 -33.72 13.93
C GLU A 151 -15.24 -33.38 15.06
N GLU A 152 -14.76 -32.86 16.19
CA GLU A 152 -15.59 -32.45 17.30
C GLU A 152 -16.47 -31.24 16.96
N GLU A 153 -17.72 -31.25 17.41
CA GLU A 153 -18.62 -30.11 17.25
C GLU A 153 -18.08 -28.88 17.99
N VAL A 154 -17.61 -27.89 17.23
CA VAL A 154 -17.17 -26.58 17.74
C VAL A 154 -18.38 -25.65 17.81
N PRO A 155 -18.80 -25.19 19.01
CA PRO A 155 -19.94 -24.29 19.14
C PRO A 155 -19.75 -22.99 18.34
N PRO A 156 -20.83 -22.32 17.91
CA PRO A 156 -20.72 -21.07 17.17
C PRO A 156 -20.08 -19.97 18.03
N TYR A 157 -19.28 -19.11 17.39
CA TYR A 157 -18.68 -17.92 18.01
C TYR A 157 -19.78 -16.91 18.35
N ARG A 158 -19.83 -16.45 19.60
CA ARG A 158 -20.95 -15.66 20.13
C ARG A 158 -20.66 -14.16 20.21
N HIS A 159 -19.50 -13.72 19.74
CA HIS A 159 -19.03 -12.34 19.86
C HIS A 159 -19.00 -11.84 21.32
N ASN A 160 -18.78 -12.75 22.27
CA ASN A 160 -18.57 -12.41 23.67
C ASN A 160 -17.33 -13.15 24.16
N TRP A 161 -16.22 -12.40 24.28
CA TRP A 161 -14.92 -12.98 24.58
C TRP A 161 -14.92 -13.90 25.80
N PHE A 162 -15.63 -13.57 26.89
CA PHE A 162 -15.65 -14.44 28.08
C PHE A 162 -16.35 -15.76 27.81
N ARG A 163 -17.49 -15.73 27.12
CA ARG A 163 -18.27 -16.92 26.75
C ARG A 163 -17.50 -17.79 25.76
N ASP A 164 -16.88 -17.16 24.78
CA ASP A 164 -16.15 -17.84 23.71
C ASP A 164 -14.84 -18.42 24.26
N SER A 165 -14.10 -17.66 25.08
CA SER A 165 -12.90 -18.14 25.77
C SER A 165 -13.19 -19.31 26.70
N ASN A 166 -14.31 -19.28 27.45
CA ASN A 166 -14.73 -20.40 28.29
C ASN A 166 -15.11 -21.64 27.48
N THR A 167 -15.71 -21.44 26.31
CA THR A 167 -16.11 -22.54 25.43
C THR A 167 -14.88 -23.23 24.86
N ILE A 168 -13.88 -22.48 24.39
CA ILE A 168 -12.60 -23.03 23.94
C ILE A 168 -11.87 -23.74 25.08
N ALA A 169 -11.75 -23.13 26.26
CA ALA A 169 -11.10 -23.76 27.41
C ALA A 169 -11.74 -25.12 27.74
N LYS A 170 -13.07 -25.20 27.75
CA LYS A 170 -13.81 -26.45 27.97
C LYS A 170 -13.64 -27.47 26.85
N LEU A 171 -13.55 -27.02 25.60
CA LEU A 171 -13.34 -27.90 24.45
C LEU A 171 -11.99 -28.63 24.57
N PHE A 172 -10.91 -27.89 24.86
CA PHE A 172 -9.60 -28.49 25.09
C PHE A 172 -9.57 -29.39 26.34
N GLN A 173 -10.20 -28.97 27.45
CA GLN A 173 -10.33 -29.82 28.66
C GLN A 173 -11.07 -31.13 28.39
N LYS A 174 -12.14 -31.10 27.60
CA LYS A 174 -12.91 -32.30 27.24
C LYS A 174 -12.10 -33.25 26.35
N SER A 175 -11.22 -32.72 25.50
CA SER A 175 -10.38 -33.54 24.62
C SER A 175 -9.25 -34.27 25.36
N ARG A 176 -8.82 -33.76 26.54
CA ARG A 176 -7.66 -34.24 27.31
C ARG A 176 -7.96 -34.22 28.82
N THR A 177 -8.86 -35.11 29.25
CA THR A 177 -9.37 -35.14 30.64
C THR A 177 -8.35 -35.58 31.70
N GLU A 178 -7.21 -36.14 31.29
CA GLU A 178 -6.16 -36.66 32.18
C GLU A 178 -5.02 -35.65 32.42
N GLU A 179 -5.01 -34.52 31.71
CA GLU A 179 -3.95 -33.51 31.80
C GLU A 179 -4.27 -32.39 32.80
N ASP A 180 -3.23 -31.86 33.44
CA ASP A 180 -3.36 -30.73 34.36
C ASP A 180 -3.78 -29.47 33.58
N PHE A 181 -4.71 -28.70 34.14
CA PHE A 181 -5.25 -27.50 33.47
C PHE A 181 -4.18 -26.45 33.17
N MET A 182 -3.06 -26.44 33.91
CA MET A 182 -1.94 -25.55 33.67
C MET A 182 -1.05 -26.01 32.50
N ASP A 183 -1.20 -27.24 32.03
CA ASP A 183 -0.62 -27.72 30.78
C ASP A 183 -1.56 -27.45 29.59
N LEU A 184 -2.86 -27.70 29.80
CA LEU A 184 -3.91 -27.51 28.80
C LEU A 184 -4.02 -26.07 28.29
N ILE A 185 -3.65 -25.09 29.11
CA ILE A 185 -3.77 -23.66 28.80
C ILE A 185 -2.91 -23.22 27.61
N SER A 186 -1.90 -24.01 27.24
CA SER A 186 -0.96 -23.70 26.18
C SER A 186 -1.49 -24.07 24.79
N TYR A 187 -2.35 -25.10 24.70
CA TYR A 187 -2.80 -25.64 23.42
C TYR A 187 -3.63 -24.68 22.57
N PRO A 188 -4.59 -23.88 23.10
CA PRO A 188 -5.34 -22.94 22.26
C PRO A 188 -4.41 -22.00 21.48
N TRP A 189 -3.41 -21.42 22.15
CA TRP A 189 -2.45 -20.53 21.51
C TRP A 189 -1.55 -21.26 20.51
N GLN A 190 -1.07 -22.46 20.87
CA GLN A 190 -0.22 -23.27 19.99
C GLN A 190 -0.93 -23.69 18.71
N VAL A 191 -2.18 -24.12 18.80
CA VAL A 191 -3.01 -24.46 17.64
C VAL A 191 -3.23 -23.23 16.76
N TYR A 192 -3.51 -22.08 17.37
CA TYR A 192 -3.62 -20.80 16.66
C TYR A 192 -2.31 -20.38 15.96
N GLU A 193 -1.16 -20.54 16.61
CA GLU A 193 0.13 -20.17 16.05
C GLU A 193 0.54 -21.12 14.90
N ASN A 194 0.23 -22.41 15.03
CA ASN A 194 0.52 -23.39 13.99
C ASN A 194 -0.35 -23.19 12.73
N SER A 195 -1.63 -22.82 12.89
CA SER A 195 -2.50 -22.47 11.75
C SER A 195 -1.93 -21.25 11.00
N ARG A 196 -1.49 -20.22 11.73
CA ARG A 196 -0.84 -19.04 11.15
C ARG A 196 0.47 -19.36 10.43
N ASN A 197 1.31 -20.24 10.99
CA ASN A 197 2.60 -20.61 10.38
C ASN A 197 2.44 -21.40 9.07
N SER A 198 1.37 -22.17 8.94
CA SER A 198 1.04 -22.87 7.69
C SER A 198 0.65 -21.88 6.58
N ASN A 199 -0.14 -20.86 6.91
CA ASN A 199 -0.49 -19.78 5.98
C ASN A 199 0.74 -18.93 5.61
N LEU A 200 1.63 -18.64 6.57
CA LEU A 200 2.88 -17.94 6.30
C LEU A 200 3.79 -18.69 5.32
N LYS A 201 3.82 -20.03 5.33
CA LYS A 201 4.58 -20.81 4.34
C LYS A 201 4.00 -20.70 2.93
N ALA A 202 2.68 -20.70 2.79
CA ALA A 202 2.01 -20.48 1.51
C ALA A 202 2.24 -19.05 0.98
N GLU A 203 2.23 -18.05 1.87
CA GLU A 203 2.60 -16.66 1.53
C GLU A 203 4.09 -16.52 1.17
N MET A 204 4.99 -17.23 1.83
CA MET A 204 6.43 -17.19 1.54
C MET A 204 6.77 -17.78 0.17
N ILE A 205 6.12 -18.87 -0.25
CA ILE A 205 6.28 -19.46 -1.58
C ILE A 205 5.82 -18.47 -2.66
N ASN A 206 4.69 -17.79 -2.46
CA ASN A 206 4.19 -16.77 -3.38
C ASN A 206 5.13 -15.54 -3.46
N LYS A 207 5.76 -15.14 -2.34
CA LYS A 207 6.72 -14.02 -2.32
C LYS A 207 8.01 -14.30 -3.08
N GLU A 208 8.53 -15.53 -3.08
CA GLU A 208 9.73 -15.87 -3.86
C GLU A 208 9.48 -15.80 -5.37
N GLU A 209 8.31 -16.24 -5.83
CA GLU A 209 7.91 -16.13 -7.25
C GLU A 209 7.70 -14.67 -7.67
N VAL A 210 6.97 -13.89 -6.86
CA VAL A 210 6.77 -12.46 -7.13
C VAL A 210 8.11 -11.72 -7.18
N LYS A 211 9.07 -12.08 -6.30
CA LYS A 211 10.42 -11.51 -6.30
C LYS A 211 11.16 -11.74 -7.62
N ARG A 212 11.03 -12.93 -8.23
CA ARG A 212 11.63 -13.22 -9.54
C ARG A 212 11.11 -12.26 -10.62
N TYR A 213 9.82 -11.95 -10.62
CA TYR A 213 9.23 -11.01 -11.57
C TYR A 213 9.67 -9.56 -11.29
N ILE A 214 9.82 -9.18 -10.02
CA ILE A 214 10.37 -7.89 -9.63
C ILE A 214 11.81 -7.73 -10.12
N ASP A 215 12.65 -8.75 -9.96
CA ASP A 215 14.04 -8.70 -10.42
C ASP A 215 14.12 -8.61 -11.96
N LEU A 216 13.23 -9.30 -12.67
CA LEU A 216 13.09 -9.17 -14.11
C LEU A 216 12.65 -7.75 -14.51
N LEU A 217 11.65 -7.18 -13.82
CA LEU A 217 11.20 -5.80 -14.03
C LEU A 217 12.30 -4.79 -13.77
N LYS A 218 13.11 -4.95 -12.72
CA LYS A 218 14.28 -4.07 -12.48
C LYS A 218 15.31 -4.13 -13.61
N SER A 219 15.40 -5.25 -14.33
CA SER A 219 16.33 -5.40 -15.45
C SER A 219 15.79 -4.89 -16.79
N LYS A 220 14.47 -4.98 -17.02
CA LYS A 220 13.83 -4.71 -18.32
C LYS A 220 12.83 -3.56 -18.31
N ASN A 221 12.47 -3.05 -17.14
CA ASN A 221 11.43 -2.05 -16.86
C ASN A 221 10.01 -2.40 -17.35
N GLN A 222 9.86 -3.42 -18.18
CA GLN A 222 8.57 -3.86 -18.68
C GLN A 222 8.50 -5.38 -18.90
N ILE A 223 7.38 -5.96 -18.51
CA ILE A 223 7.08 -7.38 -18.72
C ILE A 223 5.68 -7.55 -19.32
N ILE A 224 5.47 -8.65 -20.04
CA ILE A 224 4.15 -9.14 -20.43
C ILE A 224 3.95 -10.50 -19.80
N LEU A 225 2.97 -10.59 -18.91
CA LEU A 225 2.45 -11.84 -18.38
C LEU A 225 1.50 -12.42 -19.43
N GLN A 226 1.89 -13.51 -20.07
CA GLN A 226 1.11 -14.16 -21.11
C GLN A 226 0.70 -15.57 -20.68
N GLY A 227 -0.42 -16.03 -21.20
CA GLY A 227 -0.88 -17.40 -20.98
C GLY A 227 -2.38 -17.55 -21.17
N PRO A 228 -2.89 -18.74 -20.90
CA PRO A 228 -4.29 -19.06 -21.14
C PRO A 228 -5.23 -18.25 -20.25
N PRO A 229 -6.52 -18.13 -20.62
CA PRO A 229 -7.51 -17.47 -19.77
C PRO A 229 -7.66 -18.18 -18.42
N GLY A 230 -7.88 -17.41 -17.36
CA GLY A 230 -8.12 -17.95 -16.02
C GLY A 230 -6.88 -18.39 -15.23
N THR A 231 -5.67 -18.00 -15.64
CA THR A 231 -4.43 -18.28 -14.88
C THR A 231 -4.05 -17.18 -13.88
N GLY A 232 -4.91 -16.18 -13.68
CA GLY A 232 -4.69 -15.14 -12.67
C GLY A 232 -3.64 -14.08 -13.03
N LYS A 233 -3.30 -13.90 -14.31
CA LYS A 233 -2.30 -12.90 -14.79
C LYS A 233 -2.54 -11.49 -14.26
N THR A 234 -3.77 -10.99 -14.32
CA THR A 234 -4.13 -9.66 -13.82
C THR A 234 -3.98 -9.57 -12.30
N ARG A 235 -4.30 -10.65 -11.56
CA ARG A 235 -4.07 -10.75 -10.11
C ARG A 235 -2.57 -10.71 -9.80
N LEU A 236 -1.76 -11.49 -10.53
CA LEU A 236 -0.31 -11.51 -10.39
C LEU A 236 0.32 -10.15 -10.70
N ALA A 237 -0.13 -9.47 -11.77
CA ALA A 237 0.31 -8.11 -12.10
C ALA A 237 0.07 -7.14 -10.94
N LYS A 238 -1.10 -7.21 -10.29
CA LYS A 238 -1.42 -6.39 -9.12
C LYS A 238 -0.54 -6.73 -7.91
N GLN A 239 -0.26 -8.01 -7.67
CA GLN A 239 0.64 -8.45 -6.59
C GLN A 239 2.06 -7.93 -6.79
N ILE A 240 2.61 -8.06 -8.00
CA ILE A 240 3.93 -7.53 -8.37
C ILE A 240 3.96 -6.00 -8.18
N ALA A 241 2.93 -5.30 -8.63
CA ALA A 241 2.82 -3.85 -8.47
C ALA A 241 2.80 -3.44 -6.99
N GLY A 242 2.00 -4.11 -6.15
CA GLY A 242 1.92 -3.82 -4.72
C GLY A 242 3.25 -4.02 -3.99
N GLU A 243 3.99 -5.09 -4.31
CA GLU A 243 5.33 -5.32 -3.77
C GLU A 243 6.35 -4.27 -4.27
N LEU A 244 6.28 -3.85 -5.54
CA LEU A 244 7.10 -2.76 -6.08
C LEU A 244 6.84 -1.41 -5.38
N THR A 245 5.61 -1.18 -4.94
CA THR A 245 5.20 0.04 -4.22
C THR A 245 5.26 -0.11 -2.70
N LYS A 246 6.11 -1.01 -2.18
CA LYS A 246 6.39 -1.22 -0.75
C LYS A 246 5.19 -1.72 0.07
N GLY A 247 4.33 -2.56 -0.53
CA GLY A 247 3.26 -3.29 0.16
C GLY A 247 1.91 -2.59 0.20
N SER A 248 1.77 -1.41 -0.42
CA SER A 248 0.46 -0.78 -0.66
C SER A 248 -0.32 -1.51 -1.76
N THR A 249 -1.64 -1.47 -1.70
CA THR A 249 -2.47 -2.06 -2.78
C THR A 249 -2.48 -1.17 -4.02
N VAL A 250 -2.75 -1.76 -5.19
CA VAL A 250 -2.85 -1.00 -6.45
C VAL A 250 -4.00 0.00 -6.38
N GLU A 251 -5.07 -0.35 -5.69
CA GLU A 251 -6.26 0.47 -5.49
C GLU A 251 -5.99 1.66 -4.55
N GLU A 252 -5.15 1.49 -3.52
CA GLU A 252 -4.74 2.58 -2.61
C GLU A 252 -3.89 3.65 -3.31
N LEU A 253 -3.06 3.24 -4.27
CA LEU A 253 -2.14 4.13 -4.97
C LEU A 253 -2.61 4.55 -6.37
N ALA A 254 -3.84 4.18 -6.74
CA ALA A 254 -4.43 4.52 -8.02
C ALA A 254 -4.52 6.05 -8.17
N GLY A 255 -4.02 6.59 -9.28
CA GLY A 255 -3.96 8.05 -9.44
C GLY A 255 -2.80 8.72 -8.69
N GLU A 256 -1.95 7.95 -7.99
CA GLU A 256 -0.70 8.43 -7.39
C GLU A 256 0.53 7.74 -7.98
N GLN A 257 0.76 6.47 -7.66
CA GLN A 257 1.91 5.66 -8.11
C GLN A 257 1.52 4.57 -9.08
N THR A 258 0.25 4.15 -9.09
CA THR A 258 -0.24 3.06 -9.93
C THR A 258 -1.33 3.56 -10.87
N GLU A 259 -1.36 2.97 -12.06
CA GLU A 259 -2.46 3.11 -13.00
C GLU A 259 -2.79 1.73 -13.56
N ILE A 260 -4.07 1.42 -13.70
CA ILE A 260 -4.54 0.19 -14.36
C ILE A 260 -5.51 0.57 -15.47
N ILE A 261 -5.23 0.08 -16.67
CA ILE A 261 -6.10 0.23 -17.82
C ILE A 261 -6.28 -1.10 -18.53
N GLN A 262 -7.33 -1.20 -19.32
CA GLN A 262 -7.57 -2.33 -20.20
C GLN A 262 -7.64 -1.83 -21.64
N PHE A 263 -6.96 -2.52 -22.57
CA PHE A 263 -7.00 -2.16 -23.98
C PHE A 263 -8.23 -2.73 -24.70
N HIS A 264 -8.73 -1.93 -25.63
CA HIS A 264 -9.82 -2.28 -26.53
C HIS A 264 -9.35 -2.07 -27.99
N PRO A 265 -9.91 -2.78 -28.99
CA PRO A 265 -9.52 -2.60 -30.41
C PRO A 265 -9.56 -1.16 -30.95
N SER A 266 -10.32 -0.27 -30.31
CA SER A 266 -10.44 1.14 -30.72
C SER A 266 -9.46 2.07 -30.02
N TYR A 267 -8.59 1.57 -29.13
CA TYR A 267 -7.65 2.40 -28.39
C TYR A 267 -6.63 3.03 -29.34
N THR A 268 -6.44 4.34 -29.24
CA THR A 268 -5.54 5.11 -30.10
C THR A 268 -4.39 5.74 -29.30
N TYR A 269 -3.46 6.39 -30.02
CA TYR A 269 -2.39 7.18 -29.41
C TYR A 269 -2.97 8.33 -28.56
N GLU A 270 -4.05 8.94 -29.05
CA GLU A 270 -4.75 10.07 -28.45
C GLU A 270 -5.49 9.71 -27.16
N ASP A 271 -5.76 8.42 -26.95
CA ASP A 271 -6.35 7.89 -25.71
C ASP A 271 -5.27 7.53 -24.67
N PHE A 272 -4.08 7.10 -25.13
CA PHE A 272 -3.07 6.52 -24.26
C PHE A 272 -1.92 7.46 -23.89
N VAL A 273 -1.43 8.23 -24.86
CA VAL A 273 -0.21 9.02 -24.75
C VAL A 273 -0.53 10.50 -24.59
N ARG A 274 -0.98 11.16 -25.68
CA ARG A 274 -1.34 12.57 -25.73
C ARG A 274 -2.42 12.76 -26.77
N GLY A 275 -3.46 13.51 -26.43
CA GLY A 275 -4.60 13.73 -27.32
C GLY A 275 -5.25 15.09 -27.11
N ILE A 276 -6.00 15.54 -28.11
CA ILE A 276 -6.73 16.79 -28.08
C ILE A 276 -8.10 16.54 -27.41
N THR A 277 -8.35 17.22 -26.30
CA THR A 277 -9.64 17.23 -25.59
C THR A 277 -10.36 18.55 -25.85
N ILE A 278 -11.69 18.55 -25.84
CA ILE A 278 -12.49 19.77 -25.88
C ILE A 278 -12.89 20.16 -24.46
N LYS A 279 -12.54 21.37 -24.02
CA LYS A 279 -12.97 21.96 -22.76
C LYS A 279 -13.97 23.09 -22.99
N ASN A 280 -14.87 23.28 -22.04
CA ASN A 280 -15.82 24.39 -22.04
C ASN A 280 -15.41 25.39 -20.96
N ASN A 281 -14.99 26.57 -21.37
CA ASN A 281 -14.45 27.60 -20.47
C ASN A 281 -15.51 28.65 -20.10
N GLY A 282 -16.79 28.37 -20.35
CA GLY A 282 -17.89 29.30 -20.10
C GLY A 282 -18.11 30.33 -21.23
N GLU A 283 -17.07 30.65 -22.01
CA GLU A 283 -17.15 31.56 -23.17
C GLU A 283 -17.12 30.84 -24.54
N GLY A 284 -16.83 29.53 -24.57
CA GLY A 284 -16.76 28.75 -25.80
C GLY A 284 -16.13 27.37 -25.61
N LEU A 285 -16.06 26.61 -26.72
CA LEU A 285 -15.32 25.33 -26.79
C LEU A 285 -13.85 25.62 -27.14
N GLU A 286 -12.93 25.13 -26.33
CA GLU A 286 -11.49 25.21 -26.56
C GLU A 286 -10.92 23.80 -26.80
N TYR A 287 -10.04 23.67 -27.80
CA TYR A 287 -9.31 22.44 -28.07
C TYR A 287 -7.96 22.49 -27.36
N VAL A 288 -7.78 21.63 -26.37
CA VAL A 288 -6.59 21.58 -25.52
C VAL A 288 -5.88 20.25 -25.72
N THR A 289 -4.57 20.28 -25.96
CA THR A 289 -3.76 19.06 -25.98
C THR A 289 -3.38 18.69 -24.55
N GLU A 290 -3.62 17.43 -24.17
CA GLU A 290 -3.36 16.96 -22.82
C GLU A 290 -2.61 15.64 -22.81
N ASN A 291 -1.77 15.47 -21.78
CA ASN A 291 -1.23 14.17 -21.41
C ASN A 291 -2.37 13.20 -21.05
N LYS A 292 -2.25 11.96 -21.52
CA LYS A 292 -3.14 10.85 -21.18
C LYS A 292 -2.43 9.89 -20.24
N VAL A 293 -2.93 8.67 -20.11
CA VAL A 293 -2.54 7.70 -19.07
C VAL A 293 -1.02 7.52 -18.97
N LEU A 294 -0.34 7.16 -20.06
CA LEU A 294 1.10 6.90 -20.05
C LEU A 294 1.92 8.16 -19.80
N ALA A 295 1.58 9.27 -20.45
CA ALA A 295 2.32 10.52 -20.26
C ALA A 295 2.12 11.10 -18.85
N ASN A 296 0.92 10.98 -18.26
CA ASN A 296 0.62 11.45 -16.91
C ASN A 296 1.36 10.65 -15.84
N ILE A 297 1.40 9.30 -15.94
CA ILE A 297 2.18 8.50 -14.98
C ILE A 297 3.69 8.71 -15.18
N ALA A 298 4.16 8.88 -16.43
CA ALA A 298 5.55 9.17 -16.71
C ALA A 298 6.00 10.52 -16.14
N ASP A 299 5.19 11.57 -16.28
CA ASP A 299 5.47 12.90 -15.72
C ASP A 299 5.58 12.87 -14.19
N ARG A 300 4.62 12.21 -13.52
CA ARG A 300 4.67 12.00 -12.06
C ARG A 300 5.91 11.21 -11.63
N ALA A 301 6.21 10.12 -12.32
CA ALA A 301 7.37 9.29 -12.05
C ALA A 301 8.67 10.06 -12.24
N LEU A 302 8.76 10.87 -13.31
CA LEU A 302 9.93 11.66 -13.66
C LEU A 302 10.15 12.77 -12.65
N LYS A 303 9.08 13.42 -12.16
CA LYS A 303 9.15 14.41 -11.09
C LYS A 303 9.76 13.81 -9.83
N ASN A 304 9.30 12.63 -9.39
CA ASN A 304 9.88 11.93 -8.23
C ASN A 304 11.33 11.49 -8.50
N TYR A 305 11.62 10.94 -9.68
CA TYR A 305 12.97 10.49 -10.06
C TYR A 305 13.96 11.66 -10.03
N THR A 306 13.57 12.79 -10.61
CA THR A 306 14.36 14.01 -10.65
C THR A 306 14.54 14.56 -9.24
N ASN A 307 13.47 14.66 -8.44
CA ASN A 307 13.56 15.12 -7.04
C ASN A 307 14.48 14.24 -6.19
N HIS A 308 14.46 12.93 -6.41
CA HIS A 308 15.33 11.99 -5.71
C HIS A 308 16.81 12.13 -6.10
N HIS A 309 17.09 12.34 -7.40
CA HIS A 309 18.46 12.43 -7.95
C HIS A 309 19.00 13.87 -8.04
N LYS A 310 18.20 14.89 -7.71
CA LYS A 310 18.68 16.26 -7.55
C LYS A 310 19.80 16.27 -6.50
N GLU A 311 20.91 16.90 -6.83
CA GLU A 311 21.98 17.14 -5.86
C GLU A 311 21.42 17.95 -4.68
N VAL A 312 21.64 17.43 -3.46
CA VAL A 312 21.11 17.91 -2.16
C VAL A 312 21.30 19.43 -1.94
N LYS A 313 22.24 20.07 -2.63
CA LYS A 313 22.53 21.51 -2.48
C LYS A 313 21.62 22.43 -3.29
N ALA A 314 21.13 22.02 -4.46
CA ALA A 314 20.34 22.91 -5.33
C ALA A 314 18.87 23.02 -4.88
N PHE A 315 18.27 21.91 -4.45
CA PHE A 315 16.88 21.86 -4.00
C PHE A 315 16.66 22.56 -2.65
N ASN A 316 17.64 22.50 -1.74
CA ASN A 316 17.60 23.24 -0.47
C ASN A 316 17.79 24.73 -0.69
N LYS A 317 18.66 25.11 -1.64
CA LYS A 317 18.86 26.51 -2.02
C LYS A 317 17.59 27.10 -2.62
N GLU A 318 16.92 26.41 -3.55
CA GLU A 318 15.66 26.87 -4.15
C GLU A 318 14.50 26.94 -3.15
N THR A 319 14.30 25.91 -2.31
CA THR A 319 13.19 25.91 -1.33
C THR A 319 13.41 26.92 -0.20
N LEU A 320 14.64 27.04 0.30
CA LEU A 320 15.00 28.08 1.27
C LEU A 320 14.91 29.46 0.62
N LEU A 321 15.37 29.61 -0.62
CA LEU A 321 15.26 30.85 -1.37
C LEU A 321 13.80 31.26 -1.49
N GLU A 322 12.89 30.35 -1.85
CA GLU A 322 11.47 30.66 -1.96
C GLU A 322 10.88 31.13 -0.62
N LYS A 323 11.18 30.41 0.46
CA LYS A 323 10.71 30.76 1.81
C LYS A 323 11.23 32.14 2.25
N GLN A 324 12.51 32.40 2.05
CA GLN A 324 13.13 33.67 2.45
C GLN A 324 12.72 34.82 1.53
N PHE A 325 12.51 34.52 0.25
CA PHE A 325 12.00 35.49 -0.70
C PHE A 325 10.58 35.90 -0.35
N ASN A 326 9.72 34.98 0.09
CA ASN A 326 8.38 35.32 0.59
C ASN A 326 8.43 36.21 1.84
N LEU A 327 9.29 35.92 2.81
CA LEU A 327 9.50 36.82 3.97
C LEU A 327 10.05 38.20 3.57
N PHE A 328 10.86 38.24 2.52
CA PHE A 328 11.32 39.50 1.92
C PHE A 328 10.19 40.25 1.23
N LEU A 329 9.24 39.56 0.57
CA LEU A 329 8.04 40.20 0.01
C LEU A 329 7.25 40.92 1.10
N ASP A 330 7.02 40.28 2.25
CA ASP A 330 6.32 40.89 3.40
C ASP A 330 7.03 42.18 3.85
N THR A 331 8.37 42.16 3.88
CA THR A 331 9.19 43.33 4.25
C THR A 331 9.05 44.48 3.24
N ILE A 332 9.00 44.15 1.94
CA ILE A 332 8.83 45.12 0.87
C ILE A 332 7.40 45.68 0.86
N GLU A 333 6.39 44.86 1.12
CA GLU A 333 4.99 45.29 1.24
C GLU A 333 4.84 46.31 2.37
N GLN A 334 5.34 45.98 3.56
CA GLN A 334 5.36 46.89 4.70
C GLN A 334 6.12 48.19 4.36
N GLY A 335 7.28 48.10 3.68
CA GLY A 335 8.04 49.27 3.26
C GLY A 335 7.32 50.17 2.25
N ILE A 336 6.49 49.59 1.37
CA ILE A 336 5.62 50.34 0.45
C ILE A 336 4.54 51.07 1.25
N GLU A 337 3.89 50.41 2.21
CA GLU A 337 2.86 51.02 3.07
C GLU A 337 3.41 52.20 3.89
N GLU A 338 4.54 52.00 4.57
CA GLU A 338 5.23 53.01 5.37
C GLU A 338 5.68 54.21 4.52
N SER A 339 6.02 53.96 3.25
CA SER A 339 6.40 54.98 2.27
C SER A 339 5.21 55.59 1.52
N LYS A 340 3.99 55.49 2.07
CA LYS A 340 2.74 56.01 1.46
C LYS A 340 2.48 55.48 0.04
N GLY A 341 2.76 54.20 -0.20
CA GLY A 341 2.52 53.52 -1.47
C GLY A 341 3.62 53.74 -2.52
N TYR A 342 4.79 54.27 -2.14
CA TYR A 342 5.91 54.49 -3.06
C TYR A 342 7.28 54.27 -2.40
N LEU A 343 7.80 53.04 -2.48
CA LEU A 343 9.11 52.69 -1.93
C LEU A 343 10.21 53.02 -2.95
N GLU A 344 11.02 54.05 -2.66
CA GLU A 344 12.04 54.55 -3.60
C GLU A 344 13.16 53.53 -3.87
N LEU A 345 13.46 53.30 -5.16
CA LEU A 345 14.63 52.55 -5.64
C LEU A 345 15.75 53.48 -6.14
N THR A 346 15.35 54.63 -6.69
CA THR A 346 16.18 55.75 -7.12
C THR A 346 15.40 57.05 -6.88
N GLU A 347 16.02 58.22 -7.05
CA GLU A 347 15.36 59.53 -6.88
C GLU A 347 14.02 59.66 -7.66
N ASN A 348 13.91 58.98 -8.80
CA ASN A 348 12.79 59.12 -9.73
C ASN A 348 11.99 57.83 -9.96
N VAL A 349 12.38 56.67 -9.41
CA VAL A 349 11.72 55.36 -9.65
C VAL A 349 11.59 54.61 -8.33
N GLY A 350 10.43 54.00 -8.10
CA GLY A 350 10.11 53.26 -6.88
C GLY A 350 9.12 52.12 -7.12
N LEU A 351 9.06 51.20 -6.15
CA LEU A 351 8.07 50.13 -6.08
C LEU A 351 6.74 50.69 -5.57
N ILE A 352 5.63 50.21 -6.14
CA ILE A 352 4.29 50.73 -5.87
C ILE A 352 3.29 49.67 -5.42
N ASN A 353 3.52 48.40 -5.77
CA ASN A 353 2.66 47.28 -5.38
C ASN A 353 3.37 45.93 -5.61
N LEU A 354 2.75 44.85 -5.11
CA LEU A 354 3.10 43.46 -5.39
C LEU A 354 1.98 42.79 -6.19
N ASP A 355 2.38 42.00 -7.20
CA ASP A 355 1.53 41.00 -7.86
C ASP A 355 1.90 39.60 -7.31
N GLU A 356 1.17 38.56 -7.70
CA GLU A 356 1.45 37.15 -7.32
C GLU A 356 2.87 36.67 -7.69
N ASP A 357 3.46 37.20 -8.75
CA ASP A 357 4.73 36.75 -9.36
C ASP A 357 5.71 37.90 -9.67
N ALA A 358 5.40 39.15 -9.31
CA ALA A 358 6.20 40.31 -9.69
C ALA A 358 6.05 41.54 -8.77
N PHE A 359 7.11 42.35 -8.68
CA PHE A 359 7.00 43.70 -8.13
C PHE A 359 6.50 44.68 -9.20
N ARG A 360 5.59 45.58 -8.84
CA ARG A 360 5.20 46.72 -9.67
C ARG A 360 6.06 47.93 -9.36
N TYR A 361 6.62 48.56 -10.39
CA TYR A 361 7.45 49.75 -10.24
C TYR A 361 7.19 50.79 -11.33
N LYS A 362 7.33 52.08 -10.99
CA LYS A 362 7.18 53.17 -11.94
C LYS A 362 8.00 54.40 -11.60
N GLY A 363 8.26 55.21 -12.61
CA GLY A 363 8.86 56.53 -12.46
C GLY A 363 7.88 57.61 -12.03
N LYS A 364 8.40 58.73 -11.51
CA LYS A 364 7.63 59.97 -11.23
C LYS A 364 7.28 60.76 -12.51
N ALA A 365 7.95 60.47 -13.63
CA ALA A 365 7.77 61.16 -14.91
C ALA A 365 6.66 60.55 -15.79
N GLU A 366 6.09 61.36 -16.69
CA GLU A 366 5.11 60.91 -17.69
C GLU A 366 5.75 59.97 -18.73
N GLY A 367 5.03 58.92 -19.14
CA GLY A 367 5.50 57.88 -20.08
C GLY A 367 5.57 56.46 -19.51
N TRP A 368 5.36 56.29 -18.19
CA TRP A 368 5.25 54.98 -17.55
C TRP A 368 3.81 54.46 -17.62
N LEU A 369 3.66 53.12 -17.68
CA LEU A 369 2.35 52.47 -17.60
C LEU A 369 1.65 52.88 -16.30
N LYS A 370 0.32 53.10 -16.37
CA LYS A 370 -0.51 53.52 -15.23
C LYS A 370 -0.35 52.60 -14.02
N ASN A 371 -0.19 51.29 -14.28
CA ASN A 371 -0.03 50.24 -13.26
C ASN A 371 1.46 49.86 -13.03
N GLY A 372 2.41 50.58 -13.64
CA GLY A 372 3.84 50.27 -13.58
C GLY A 372 4.28 49.07 -14.40
N ASN A 373 5.60 48.96 -14.56
CA ASN A 373 6.26 47.79 -15.16
C ASN A 373 6.35 46.65 -14.14
N ARG A 374 6.48 45.41 -14.65
CA ARG A 374 6.59 44.20 -13.84
C ARG A 374 8.04 43.77 -13.72
N MET A 375 8.50 43.58 -12.50
CA MET A 375 9.79 42.99 -12.18
C MET A 375 9.53 41.58 -11.63
N LEU A 376 9.68 40.57 -12.49
CA LEU A 376 9.31 39.19 -12.14
C LEU A 376 10.19 38.66 -11.01
N PHE A 377 9.58 37.99 -10.04
CA PHE A 377 10.29 37.36 -8.92
C PHE A 377 11.32 36.34 -9.41
N LYS A 378 11.01 35.60 -10.48
CA LYS A 378 11.94 34.64 -11.08
C LYS A 378 13.26 35.29 -11.51
N ASP A 379 13.24 36.52 -12.02
CA ASP A 379 14.46 37.21 -12.49
C ASP A 379 15.33 37.64 -11.29
N ILE A 380 14.72 38.07 -10.18
CA ILE A 380 15.46 38.43 -8.96
C ILE A 380 16.04 37.19 -8.28
N LYS A 381 15.25 36.11 -8.16
CA LYS A 381 15.70 34.82 -7.63
C LYS A 381 16.84 34.24 -8.48
N GLN A 382 16.71 34.25 -9.81
CA GLN A 382 17.77 33.78 -10.70
C GLN A 382 19.04 34.64 -10.60
N ALA A 383 18.91 35.97 -10.56
CA ALA A 383 20.07 36.86 -10.40
C ALA A 383 20.79 36.66 -9.05
N PHE A 384 20.05 36.35 -7.98
CA PHE A 384 20.62 35.97 -6.68
C PHE A 384 21.36 34.63 -6.76
N LEU A 385 20.75 33.61 -7.39
CA LEU A 385 21.35 32.29 -7.56
C LEU A 385 22.64 32.33 -8.38
N ASP A 386 22.67 33.15 -9.43
CA ASP A 386 23.80 33.36 -10.34
C ASP A 386 24.90 34.24 -9.74
N GLY A 387 24.71 34.78 -8.53
CA GLY A 387 25.72 35.54 -7.80
C GLY A 387 25.93 36.98 -8.31
N ASN A 388 24.96 37.53 -9.03
CA ASN A 388 25.01 38.89 -9.57
C ASN A 388 25.07 39.93 -8.43
N LYS A 389 25.85 41.00 -8.60
CA LYS A 389 25.97 42.10 -7.62
C LYS A 389 25.84 43.48 -8.23
N GLU A 390 26.21 43.61 -9.50
CA GLU A 390 26.24 44.88 -10.20
C GLU A 390 25.28 44.90 -11.39
N ARG A 391 24.94 46.12 -11.83
CA ARG A 391 24.11 46.34 -13.02
C ARG A 391 24.68 45.64 -14.26
N GLN A 392 26.00 45.61 -14.40
CA GLN A 392 26.66 45.03 -15.56
C GLN A 392 26.51 43.50 -15.59
N ASP A 393 26.45 42.86 -14.42
CA ASP A 393 26.21 41.42 -14.30
C ASP A 393 24.82 41.07 -14.83
N LEU A 394 23.79 41.83 -14.43
CA LEU A 394 22.41 41.59 -14.88
C LEU A 394 22.28 41.77 -16.39
N LYS A 395 22.97 42.75 -16.98
CA LYS A 395 22.95 42.98 -18.43
C LYS A 395 23.55 41.82 -19.23
N ASN A 396 24.60 41.22 -18.70
CA ASN A 396 25.37 40.19 -19.38
C ASN A 396 24.88 38.77 -19.05
N ASN A 397 23.99 38.60 -18.07
CA ASN A 397 23.48 37.30 -17.67
C ASN A 397 22.50 36.74 -18.73
N PRO A 398 22.80 35.58 -19.37
CA PRO A 398 21.92 35.00 -20.39
C PRO A 398 20.58 34.52 -19.82
N ASN A 399 20.53 34.12 -18.55
CA ASN A 399 19.39 33.47 -17.88
C ASN A 399 18.26 34.44 -17.46
N LEU A 400 18.48 35.75 -17.57
CA LEU A 400 17.49 36.76 -17.19
C LEU A 400 16.60 37.19 -18.36
N SER A 401 15.39 37.66 -18.06
CA SER A 401 14.49 38.22 -19.07
C SER A 401 15.08 39.46 -19.78
N GLY A 402 14.61 39.73 -21.00
CA GLY A 402 15.03 40.93 -21.76
C GLY A 402 14.77 42.23 -20.99
N LEU A 403 13.65 42.30 -20.26
CA LEU A 403 13.31 43.46 -19.43
C LEU A 403 14.27 43.62 -18.25
N ALA A 404 14.64 42.52 -17.58
CA ALA A 404 15.62 42.55 -16.49
C ALA A 404 16.99 43.11 -16.96
N LYS A 405 17.41 42.77 -18.19
CA LYS A 405 18.65 43.29 -18.80
C LYS A 405 18.53 44.78 -19.15
N GLN A 406 17.42 45.18 -19.78
CA GLN A 406 17.18 46.57 -20.19
C GLN A 406 17.07 47.51 -18.97
N HIS A 407 16.34 47.08 -17.94
CA HIS A 407 16.06 47.82 -16.72
C HIS A 407 16.96 47.40 -15.54
N ALA A 408 18.16 46.89 -15.84
CA ALA A 408 19.09 46.34 -14.86
C ALA A 408 19.43 47.29 -13.70
N SER A 409 19.36 48.62 -13.92
CA SER A 409 19.58 49.62 -12.87
C SER A 409 18.54 49.59 -11.75
N TYR A 410 17.33 49.09 -12.02
CA TYR A 410 16.27 48.97 -11.01
C TYR A 410 16.25 47.56 -10.40
N PHE A 411 16.43 46.53 -11.23
CA PHE A 411 16.48 45.13 -10.78
C PHE A 411 17.65 44.90 -9.81
N VAL A 412 18.82 45.50 -10.07
CA VAL A 412 19.97 45.38 -9.15
C VAL A 412 19.68 46.01 -7.78
N ARG A 413 18.83 47.05 -7.70
CA ARG A 413 18.51 47.70 -6.40
C ARG A 413 17.62 46.81 -5.54
N VAL A 414 16.67 46.11 -6.16
CA VAL A 414 15.82 45.13 -5.46
C VAL A 414 16.63 43.88 -5.10
N LEU A 415 17.50 43.40 -6.00
CA LEU A 415 18.44 42.32 -5.71
C LEU A 415 19.34 42.64 -4.50
N ASN A 416 19.92 43.84 -4.46
CA ASN A 416 20.78 44.26 -3.34
C ASN A 416 20.01 44.35 -2.02
N LYS A 417 18.75 44.82 -2.05
CA LYS A 417 17.87 44.80 -0.87
C LYS A 417 17.60 43.36 -0.40
N PHE A 418 17.38 42.44 -1.33
CA PHE A 418 17.19 41.03 -0.99
C PHE A 418 18.46 40.38 -0.43
N GLN A 419 19.63 40.69 -0.98
CA GLN A 419 20.92 40.23 -0.46
C GLN A 419 21.17 40.73 0.96
N LEU A 420 20.91 42.01 1.24
CA LEU A 420 21.01 42.57 2.59
C LEU A 420 20.04 41.89 3.57
N PHE A 421 18.80 41.64 3.15
CA PHE A 421 17.82 40.91 3.96
C PHE A 421 18.33 39.50 4.34
N ILE A 422 18.94 38.80 3.40
CA ILE A 422 19.56 37.49 3.67
C ILE A 422 20.71 37.58 4.68
N GLU A 423 21.59 38.58 4.52
CA GLU A 423 22.74 38.81 5.40
C GLU A 423 22.31 39.18 6.82
N GLU A 424 21.33 40.07 6.98
CA GLU A 424 20.81 40.52 8.28
C GLU A 424 20.15 39.38 9.08
N ASN A 425 19.45 38.48 8.38
CA ASN A 425 18.80 37.32 9.00
C ASN A 425 19.77 36.14 9.25
N LYS A 426 21.07 36.29 8.95
CA LYS A 426 22.11 35.26 9.12
C LYS A 426 21.75 33.91 8.47
N ILE A 427 21.10 33.96 7.31
CA ILE A 427 20.64 32.76 6.62
C ILE A 427 21.82 32.11 5.89
N SER A 428 22.25 30.95 6.38
CA SER A 428 23.23 30.12 5.68
C SER A 428 22.53 29.19 4.69
N PHE A 429 22.75 29.41 3.40
CA PHE A 429 22.31 28.52 2.33
C PHE A 429 23.16 27.24 2.24
N ASP A 430 24.29 27.17 2.96
CA ASP A 430 25.25 26.07 2.92
C ASP A 430 25.02 24.99 4.00
N GLU A 431 24.15 25.24 5.00
CA GLU A 431 24.06 24.40 6.23
C GLU A 431 22.76 23.59 6.40
N ILE A 432 21.81 23.63 5.47
CA ILE A 432 20.56 22.84 5.57
C ILE A 432 20.70 21.52 4.80
N VAL A 433 20.60 20.40 5.52
CA VAL A 433 20.46 19.04 4.97
C VAL A 433 18.99 18.65 5.02
N ILE A 434 18.27 18.78 3.91
CA ILE A 434 16.98 18.11 3.70
C ILE A 434 17.26 16.74 3.09
N GLU A 435 16.64 15.69 3.63
CA GLU A 435 16.68 14.35 3.03
C GLU A 435 15.98 14.38 1.66
N ASN A 436 16.61 13.84 0.63
CA ASN A 436 16.00 13.72 -0.69
C ASN A 436 14.66 12.97 -0.60
N GLU A 437 13.68 13.36 -1.43
CA GLU A 437 12.42 12.60 -1.52
C GLU A 437 12.76 11.13 -1.80
N PRO A 438 12.20 10.16 -1.06
CA PRO A 438 12.52 8.76 -1.29
C PRO A 438 12.14 8.38 -2.72
N LEU A 439 13.00 7.61 -3.38
CA LEU A 439 12.70 7.07 -4.70
C LEU A 439 11.48 6.16 -4.58
N LYS A 440 10.43 6.50 -5.32
CA LYS A 440 9.19 5.74 -5.43
C LYS A 440 9.15 5.07 -6.79
N ASN A 441 8.61 3.86 -6.82
CA ASN A 441 8.33 3.14 -8.04
C ASN A 441 6.92 3.49 -8.52
N TYR A 442 6.78 3.66 -9.82
CA TYR A 442 5.50 3.89 -10.48
C TYR A 442 5.20 2.69 -11.37
N VAL A 443 3.96 2.22 -11.38
CA VAL A 443 3.60 1.00 -12.10
C VAL A 443 2.35 1.22 -12.95
N LEU A 444 2.49 1.00 -14.25
CA LEU A 444 1.37 0.99 -15.19
C LEU A 444 1.02 -0.46 -15.54
N ILE A 445 -0.19 -0.89 -15.19
CA ILE A 445 -0.73 -2.19 -15.57
C ILE A 445 -1.61 -2.00 -16.81
N ILE A 446 -1.29 -2.73 -17.88
CA ILE A 446 -2.06 -2.74 -19.13
C ILE A 446 -2.66 -4.13 -19.31
N ASP A 447 -3.93 -4.25 -18.97
CA ASP A 447 -4.68 -5.50 -19.10
C ASP A 447 -5.10 -5.71 -20.56
N GLU A 448 -5.05 -6.96 -21.03
CA GLU A 448 -5.35 -7.32 -22.42
C GLU A 448 -4.52 -6.51 -23.44
N ILE A 449 -3.22 -6.35 -23.19
CA ILE A 449 -2.32 -5.47 -23.95
C ILE A 449 -2.30 -5.76 -25.46
N ASN A 450 -2.62 -6.99 -25.87
CA ASN A 450 -2.68 -7.37 -27.27
C ASN A 450 -3.91 -6.79 -27.98
N ARG A 451 -5.02 -6.48 -27.28
CA ARG A 451 -6.32 -6.07 -27.88
C ARG A 451 -6.27 -4.77 -28.67
N ALA A 452 -5.22 -3.98 -28.53
CA ALA A 452 -4.97 -2.81 -29.37
C ALA A 452 -3.69 -3.00 -30.19
N ASN A 453 -3.57 -2.28 -31.31
CA ASN A 453 -2.32 -2.23 -32.06
C ASN A 453 -1.29 -1.42 -31.26
N LEU A 454 -0.51 -2.12 -30.43
CA LEU A 454 0.43 -1.49 -29.50
C LEU A 454 1.47 -0.60 -30.21
N SER A 455 1.87 -0.96 -31.43
CA SER A 455 2.80 -0.13 -32.22
C SER A 455 2.18 1.23 -32.56
N SER A 456 0.91 1.25 -32.95
CA SER A 456 0.20 2.51 -33.23
C SER A 456 -0.13 3.29 -31.95
N VAL A 457 -0.47 2.59 -30.86
CA VAL A 457 -0.85 3.22 -29.58
C VAL A 457 0.35 3.87 -28.89
N LEU A 458 1.54 3.27 -28.96
CA LEU A 458 2.76 3.83 -28.39
C LEU A 458 3.43 4.87 -29.29
N GLY A 459 3.28 4.75 -30.61
CA GLY A 459 3.93 5.63 -31.57
C GLY A 459 5.45 5.72 -31.33
N GLU A 460 5.94 6.94 -31.14
CA GLU A 460 7.35 7.25 -30.92
C GLU A 460 7.88 6.79 -29.54
N LEU A 461 6.99 6.51 -28.58
CA LEU A 461 7.39 6.05 -27.24
C LEU A 461 7.96 4.63 -27.22
N ILE A 462 7.87 3.89 -28.33
CA ILE A 462 8.57 2.62 -28.49
C ILE A 462 10.09 2.80 -28.28
N TYR A 463 10.65 3.94 -28.68
CA TYR A 463 12.06 4.26 -28.44
C TYR A 463 12.33 4.53 -26.95
N ALA A 464 11.45 5.25 -26.26
CA ALA A 464 11.58 5.55 -24.83
C ALA A 464 11.39 4.32 -23.92
N LEU A 465 10.81 3.22 -24.44
CA LEU A 465 10.80 1.92 -23.74
C LEU A 465 12.21 1.30 -23.63
N GLU A 466 13.08 1.58 -24.58
CA GLU A 466 14.46 1.08 -24.61
C GLU A 466 15.43 2.07 -23.95
N TYR A 467 15.33 3.35 -24.32
CA TYR A 467 16.21 4.42 -23.84
C TYR A 467 15.54 5.21 -22.70
N ARG A 468 15.38 4.56 -21.55
CA ARG A 468 14.81 5.20 -20.34
C ARG A 468 15.63 6.44 -19.95
N GLY A 469 14.92 7.53 -19.64
CA GLY A 469 15.54 8.81 -19.27
C GLY A 469 15.88 9.74 -20.44
N GLU A 470 15.82 9.26 -21.69
CA GLU A 470 15.96 10.11 -22.88
C GLU A 470 14.61 10.72 -23.30
N SER A 471 14.64 11.93 -23.84
CA SER A 471 13.43 12.58 -24.37
C SER A 471 13.11 12.08 -25.78
N VAL A 472 11.82 11.88 -26.03
CA VAL A 472 11.28 11.66 -27.36
C VAL A 472 10.22 12.71 -27.66
N ASP A 473 10.19 13.18 -28.89
CA ASP A 473 9.17 14.12 -29.36
C ASP A 473 7.86 13.37 -29.64
N SER A 474 6.80 13.80 -28.97
CA SER A 474 5.45 13.34 -29.21
C SER A 474 4.81 14.03 -30.42
N MET A 475 3.81 13.40 -31.04
CA MET A 475 3.07 13.97 -32.17
C MET A 475 2.40 15.33 -31.88
N TYR A 476 1.97 15.56 -30.63
CA TYR A 476 1.26 16.77 -30.22
C TYR A 476 2.06 17.58 -29.21
N ALA A 477 2.12 18.90 -29.39
CA ALA A 477 2.67 19.80 -28.38
C ALA A 477 1.61 20.14 -27.33
N LEU A 478 2.02 20.23 -26.06
CA LEU A 478 1.23 20.86 -25.01
C LEU A 478 1.06 22.37 -25.29
N GLU A 479 0.19 23.04 -24.54
CA GLU A 479 -0.11 24.47 -24.72
C GLU A 479 1.12 25.38 -24.59
N ASP A 480 2.09 24.98 -23.79
CA ASP A 480 3.38 25.66 -23.59
C ASP A 480 4.39 25.41 -24.74
N GLY A 481 4.00 24.60 -25.74
CA GLY A 481 4.83 24.20 -26.86
C GLY A 481 5.70 22.97 -26.60
N ASN A 482 5.66 22.38 -25.39
CA ASN A 482 6.47 21.23 -25.04
C ASN A 482 5.99 19.96 -25.78
N LYS A 483 6.89 19.32 -26.51
CA LYS A 483 6.66 18.05 -27.22
C LYS A 483 7.35 16.87 -26.58
N GLU A 484 8.24 17.09 -25.63
CA GLU A 484 9.07 16.05 -25.06
C GLU A 484 8.25 15.16 -24.12
N ILE A 485 8.51 13.86 -24.18
CA ILE A 485 8.10 12.85 -23.21
C ILE A 485 9.34 12.06 -22.83
N ILE A 486 9.53 11.84 -21.52
CA ILE A 486 10.62 11.01 -20.98
C ILE A 486 9.98 9.90 -20.16
N LEU A 487 10.36 8.66 -20.42
CA LEU A 487 9.99 7.53 -19.56
C LEU A 487 11.14 7.27 -18.57
N PRO A 488 10.95 7.55 -17.26
CA PRO A 488 12.04 7.47 -16.29
C PRO A 488 12.31 6.02 -15.84
N PRO A 489 13.51 5.72 -15.29
CA PRO A 489 13.86 4.38 -14.82
C PRO A 489 13.01 3.84 -13.66
N ASN A 490 12.33 4.69 -12.91
CA ASN A 490 11.42 4.28 -11.84
C ASN A 490 9.97 4.03 -12.31
N LEU A 491 9.71 4.06 -13.62
CA LEU A 491 8.43 3.67 -14.22
C LEU A 491 8.50 2.24 -14.77
N TYR A 492 7.66 1.38 -14.23
CA TYR A 492 7.50 -0.01 -14.64
C TYR A 492 6.18 -0.22 -15.39
N ILE A 493 6.20 -1.09 -16.41
CA ILE A 493 5.00 -1.43 -17.18
C ILE A 493 4.76 -2.94 -17.11
N ILE A 494 3.57 -3.36 -16.71
CA ILE A 494 3.17 -4.77 -16.64
C ILE A 494 1.99 -4.97 -17.58
N GLY A 495 2.22 -5.65 -18.69
CA GLY A 495 1.16 -6.07 -19.60
C GLY A 495 0.60 -7.44 -19.19
N THR A 496 -0.69 -7.67 -19.41
CA THR A 496 -1.27 -9.02 -19.42
C THR A 496 -1.76 -9.36 -20.82
N MET A 497 -1.60 -10.62 -21.23
CA MET A 497 -1.99 -11.07 -22.56
C MET A 497 -2.63 -12.46 -22.49
N ASN A 498 -3.83 -12.59 -23.03
CA ASN A 498 -4.41 -13.90 -23.31
C ASN A 498 -3.87 -14.44 -24.63
N THR A 499 -3.29 -15.63 -24.58
CA THR A 499 -2.69 -16.32 -25.74
C THR A 499 -3.71 -17.11 -26.57
N ALA A 500 -4.86 -17.46 -25.98
CA ALA A 500 -5.93 -18.19 -26.65
C ALA A 500 -6.72 -17.32 -27.65
N ASP A 501 -6.73 -16.00 -27.45
CA ASP A 501 -7.53 -15.08 -28.26
C ASP A 501 -6.84 -14.75 -29.59
N ARG A 502 -7.28 -15.40 -30.67
CA ARG A 502 -6.79 -15.19 -32.04
C ARG A 502 -7.40 -13.97 -32.74
N SER A 503 -8.41 -13.31 -32.15
CA SER A 503 -9.04 -12.11 -32.74
C SER A 503 -8.16 -10.86 -32.66
N VAL A 504 -7.01 -11.01 -32.01
CA VAL A 504 -6.17 -9.94 -31.54
C VAL A 504 -4.86 -9.92 -32.32
N GLY A 505 -4.40 -8.73 -32.73
CA GLY A 505 -3.24 -8.56 -33.60
C GLY A 505 -1.95 -9.19 -33.04
N GLN A 506 -1.09 -9.70 -33.93
CA GLN A 506 0.23 -10.18 -33.53
C GLN A 506 1.05 -9.01 -32.95
N ILE A 507 1.68 -9.25 -31.79
CA ILE A 507 2.60 -8.26 -31.22
C ILE A 507 3.82 -8.13 -32.15
N ASP A 508 4.09 -6.91 -32.58
CA ASP A 508 5.20 -6.61 -33.48
C ASP A 508 6.56 -6.97 -32.86
N TYR A 509 7.52 -7.38 -33.70
CA TYR A 509 8.88 -7.71 -33.28
C TYR A 509 9.61 -6.56 -32.58
N ALA A 510 9.27 -5.31 -32.90
CA ALA A 510 9.78 -4.15 -32.21
C ALA A 510 9.39 -4.19 -30.74
N ILE A 511 8.10 -4.33 -30.43
CA ILE A 511 7.60 -4.48 -29.06
C ILE A 511 8.20 -5.71 -28.39
N ARG A 512 8.23 -6.85 -29.09
CA ARG A 512 8.71 -8.11 -28.53
C ARG A 512 10.14 -8.02 -27.99
N ARG A 513 10.99 -7.16 -28.59
CA ARG A 513 12.37 -6.92 -28.11
C ARG A 513 12.46 -6.04 -26.86
N ARG A 514 11.45 -5.20 -26.60
CA ARG A 514 11.45 -4.25 -25.47
C ARG A 514 10.77 -4.82 -24.23
N PHE A 515 9.81 -5.72 -24.38
CA PHE A 515 9.16 -6.40 -23.26
C PHE A 515 9.80 -7.77 -22.99
N ALA A 516 9.91 -8.16 -21.72
CA ALA A 516 10.16 -9.56 -21.37
C ALA A 516 8.83 -10.32 -21.27
N PHE A 517 8.74 -11.47 -21.95
CA PHE A 517 7.54 -12.30 -21.97
C PHE A 517 7.68 -13.39 -20.91
N VAL A 518 6.66 -13.51 -20.07
CA VAL A 518 6.61 -14.45 -18.96
C VAL A 518 5.36 -15.29 -19.10
N GLU A 519 5.53 -16.61 -19.12
CA GLU A 519 4.41 -17.54 -19.20
C GLU A 519 3.81 -17.77 -17.81
N VAL A 520 2.49 -17.63 -17.71
CA VAL A 520 1.69 -17.90 -16.51
C VAL A 520 0.74 -19.04 -16.84
N LEU A 521 1.14 -20.25 -16.45
CA LEU A 521 0.44 -21.49 -16.75
C LEU A 521 -0.59 -21.84 -15.65
N PRO A 522 -1.57 -22.70 -15.92
CA PRO A 522 -2.46 -23.22 -14.90
C PRO A 522 -1.68 -24.06 -13.88
N GLU A 523 -2.14 -24.03 -12.64
CA GLU A 523 -1.50 -24.74 -11.53
C GLU A 523 -2.55 -25.44 -10.69
N ASP A 524 -2.17 -26.56 -10.09
CA ASP A 524 -2.97 -27.19 -9.06
C ASP A 524 -2.88 -26.38 -7.76
N LEU A 525 -4.04 -25.90 -7.30
CA LEU A 525 -4.19 -25.08 -6.10
C LEU A 525 -4.79 -25.86 -4.92
N THR A 526 -4.82 -27.19 -4.98
CA THR A 526 -5.27 -28.07 -3.89
C THR A 526 -4.53 -27.72 -2.59
N GLY A 527 -5.30 -27.34 -1.56
CA GLY A 527 -4.77 -26.96 -0.25
C GLY A 527 -3.99 -25.65 -0.20
N LYS A 528 -4.02 -24.83 -1.27
CA LYS A 528 -3.31 -23.53 -1.35
C LYS A 528 -4.23 -22.31 -1.23
N LEU A 529 -5.55 -22.51 -1.07
CA LEU A 529 -6.56 -21.44 -1.08
C LEU A 529 -7.17 -21.24 0.31
N GLU A 530 -7.28 -19.98 0.73
CA GLU A 530 -7.98 -19.61 1.97
C GLU A 530 -9.47 -19.37 1.69
N GLY A 531 -10.37 -19.99 2.46
CA GLY A 531 -11.82 -19.80 2.35
C GLY A 531 -12.49 -20.35 1.08
N LEU A 532 -11.71 -20.95 0.17
CA LEU A 532 -12.16 -21.49 -1.12
C LEU A 532 -11.71 -22.94 -1.28
N GLU A 533 -12.36 -23.67 -2.17
CA GLU A 533 -12.03 -25.04 -2.58
C GLU A 533 -11.56 -25.08 -4.04
N PHE A 534 -10.74 -26.09 -4.34
CA PHE A 534 -10.24 -26.36 -5.68
C PHE A 534 -10.74 -27.72 -6.17
N ALA A 535 -11.40 -27.75 -7.32
CA ALA A 535 -11.97 -28.95 -7.92
C ALA A 535 -10.90 -29.79 -8.66
N THR A 536 -9.99 -30.40 -7.89
CA THR A 536 -8.81 -31.13 -8.39
C THR A 536 -9.15 -32.18 -9.45
N GLU A 537 -10.18 -33.02 -9.20
CA GLU A 537 -10.56 -34.08 -10.13
C GLU A 537 -10.99 -33.52 -11.49
N SER A 538 -11.78 -32.44 -11.49
CA SER A 538 -12.23 -31.79 -12.73
C SER A 538 -11.05 -31.11 -13.44
N PHE A 539 -10.15 -30.48 -12.70
CA PHE A 539 -8.93 -29.89 -13.25
C PHE A 539 -8.07 -30.94 -13.97
N GLU A 540 -7.80 -32.08 -13.34
CA GLU A 540 -7.02 -33.17 -13.94
C GLU A 540 -7.69 -33.76 -15.19
N LYS A 541 -9.01 -33.94 -15.18
CA LYS A 541 -9.75 -34.42 -16.36
C LYS A 541 -9.62 -33.44 -17.52
N VAL A 542 -9.80 -32.14 -17.28
CA VAL A 542 -9.64 -31.12 -18.32
C VAL A 542 -8.20 -31.07 -18.83
N GLN A 543 -7.20 -31.18 -17.96
CA GLN A 543 -5.80 -31.25 -18.36
C GLN A 543 -5.51 -32.44 -19.30
N LYS A 544 -6.07 -33.62 -19.01
CA LYS A 544 -5.99 -34.80 -19.89
C LYS A 544 -6.68 -34.60 -21.24
N ILE A 545 -7.78 -33.86 -21.27
CA ILE A 545 -8.44 -33.50 -22.54
C ILE A 545 -7.46 -32.72 -23.43
N PHE A 546 -6.76 -31.72 -22.89
CA PHE A 546 -5.76 -30.98 -23.66
C PHE A 546 -4.55 -31.84 -24.05
N ASP A 547 -4.11 -32.77 -23.21
CA ASP A 547 -2.99 -33.66 -23.55
C ASP A 547 -3.32 -34.62 -24.71
N ASN A 548 -4.58 -35.08 -24.80
CA ASN A 548 -4.98 -36.12 -25.74
C ASN A 548 -5.58 -35.59 -27.05
N TYR A 549 -6.26 -34.45 -27.00
CA TYR A 549 -7.12 -33.98 -28.09
C TYR A 549 -6.73 -32.63 -28.68
N ILE A 550 -5.66 -31.98 -28.21
CA ILE A 550 -5.21 -30.73 -28.83
C ILE A 550 -4.75 -30.94 -30.28
N SER A 551 -5.16 -30.04 -31.18
CA SER A 551 -4.71 -30.07 -32.57
C SER A 551 -3.23 -29.67 -32.68
N SER A 552 -2.54 -30.23 -33.67
CA SER A 552 -1.11 -29.94 -33.94
C SER A 552 -0.79 -28.47 -34.27
N GLU A 553 -1.80 -27.67 -34.62
CA GLU A 553 -1.66 -26.23 -34.86
C GLU A 553 -1.58 -25.39 -33.58
N PHE A 554 -1.82 -26.00 -32.41
CA PHE A 554 -1.88 -25.33 -31.13
C PHE A 554 -0.92 -25.92 -30.12
N LYS A 555 -0.51 -25.09 -29.17
CA LYS A 555 0.25 -25.51 -28.00
C LYS A 555 -0.65 -25.49 -26.80
N LYS A 556 -0.53 -26.50 -25.94
CA LYS A 556 -1.34 -26.63 -24.72
C LYS A 556 -1.19 -25.38 -23.85
N GLU A 557 0.02 -24.87 -23.74
CA GLU A 557 0.39 -23.73 -22.93
C GLU A 557 -0.36 -22.45 -23.33
N ASP A 558 -0.78 -22.34 -24.59
CA ASP A 558 -1.44 -21.14 -25.11
C ASP A 558 -2.97 -21.16 -24.91
N VAL A 559 -3.59 -22.34 -24.83
CA VAL A 559 -5.06 -22.50 -24.94
C VAL A 559 -5.73 -23.23 -23.78
N GLN A 560 -4.99 -23.96 -22.94
CA GLN A 560 -5.58 -24.75 -21.86
C GLN A 560 -6.42 -23.92 -20.87
N LEU A 561 -7.38 -24.52 -20.17
CA LEU A 561 -8.16 -23.77 -19.17
C LEU A 561 -7.32 -23.48 -17.91
N GLY A 562 -7.37 -22.24 -17.45
CA GLY A 562 -6.71 -21.79 -16.22
C GLY A 562 -7.33 -22.33 -14.94
N HIS A 563 -6.55 -22.29 -13.86
CA HIS A 563 -6.94 -22.81 -12.55
C HIS A 563 -8.15 -22.07 -11.94
N SER A 564 -8.43 -20.82 -12.32
CA SER A 564 -9.53 -20.03 -11.73
C SER A 564 -10.92 -20.63 -11.98
N TYR A 565 -11.10 -21.37 -13.08
CA TYR A 565 -12.37 -22.04 -13.40
C TYR A 565 -12.73 -23.15 -12.41
N PHE A 566 -11.72 -23.67 -11.71
CA PHE A 566 -11.84 -24.80 -10.77
C PHE A 566 -11.88 -24.34 -9.32
N ILE A 567 -11.88 -23.03 -9.06
CA ILE A 567 -12.00 -22.45 -7.73
C ILE A 567 -13.48 -22.19 -7.43
N HIS A 568 -13.99 -22.62 -6.27
CA HIS A 568 -15.36 -22.34 -5.82
C HIS A 568 -15.45 -22.14 -4.31
N GLU A 569 -16.55 -21.57 -3.82
CA GLU A 569 -16.81 -21.50 -2.38
C GLU A 569 -17.13 -22.89 -1.82
N ARG A 570 -16.79 -23.17 -0.56
CA ARG A 570 -16.97 -24.51 0.04
C ARG A 570 -18.42 -25.01 0.06
N ASN A 571 -19.38 -24.09 0.07
CA ASN A 571 -20.80 -24.42 0.10
C ASN A 571 -21.45 -24.37 -1.29
N ASP A 572 -20.70 -24.04 -2.34
CA ASP A 572 -21.21 -23.93 -3.70
C ASP A 572 -21.27 -25.28 -4.41
N ASP A 573 -22.32 -25.47 -5.20
CA ASP A 573 -22.41 -26.59 -6.12
C ASP A 573 -21.54 -26.34 -7.36
N PHE A 574 -20.34 -26.92 -7.36
CA PHE A 574 -19.39 -26.83 -8.48
C PHE A 574 -19.98 -27.35 -9.81
N SER A 575 -21.03 -28.18 -9.78
CA SER A 575 -21.67 -28.68 -11.00
C SER A 575 -22.22 -27.56 -11.88
N ILE A 576 -22.59 -26.43 -11.29
CA ILE A 576 -23.06 -25.23 -11.99
C ILE A 576 -21.92 -24.63 -12.82
N LYS A 577 -20.77 -24.34 -12.20
CA LYS A 577 -19.57 -23.83 -12.91
C LYS A 577 -19.14 -24.77 -14.02
N LYS A 578 -19.14 -26.08 -13.73
CA LYS A 578 -18.78 -27.08 -14.72
C LYS A 578 -19.69 -27.04 -15.96
N LYS A 579 -21.00 -26.98 -15.74
CA LYS A 579 -22.02 -27.01 -16.80
C LYS A 579 -22.10 -25.71 -17.61
N TYR A 580 -21.89 -24.56 -16.97
CA TYR A 580 -22.15 -23.25 -17.60
C TYR A 580 -20.88 -22.43 -17.91
N GLU A 581 -19.72 -22.81 -17.38
CA GLU A 581 -18.44 -22.16 -17.70
C GLU A 581 -17.49 -23.12 -18.44
N ILE A 582 -17.19 -24.29 -17.85
CA ILE A 582 -16.16 -25.20 -18.40
C ILE A 582 -16.62 -25.91 -19.67
N GLN A 583 -17.76 -26.61 -19.63
CA GLN A 583 -18.26 -27.37 -20.78
C GLN A 583 -18.51 -26.49 -22.03
N PRO A 584 -19.12 -25.29 -21.92
CA PRO A 584 -19.31 -24.42 -23.07
C PRO A 584 -18.01 -24.00 -23.74
N ILE A 585 -16.96 -23.66 -22.98
CA ILE A 585 -15.65 -23.30 -23.53
C ILE A 585 -15.04 -24.48 -24.29
N LEU A 586 -15.10 -25.70 -23.74
CA LEU A 586 -14.59 -26.88 -24.42
C LEU A 586 -15.36 -27.19 -25.71
N HIS A 587 -16.68 -26.98 -25.72
CA HIS A 587 -17.49 -27.11 -26.93
C HIS A 587 -17.13 -26.06 -27.99
N GLU A 588 -16.84 -24.83 -27.59
CA GLU A 588 -16.34 -23.79 -28.48
C GLU A 588 -14.96 -24.15 -29.05
N TYR A 589 -14.07 -24.72 -28.23
CA TYR A 589 -12.75 -25.16 -28.68
C TYR A 589 -12.80 -26.30 -29.70
N ILE A 590 -13.80 -27.18 -29.62
CA ILE A 590 -14.07 -28.18 -30.68
C ILE A 590 -14.50 -27.48 -31.98
N LYS A 591 -15.40 -26.50 -31.87
CA LYS A 591 -15.92 -25.76 -33.03
C LYS A 591 -14.83 -24.95 -33.73
N ASP A 592 -13.91 -24.38 -32.96
CA ASP A 592 -12.78 -23.57 -33.45
C ASP A 592 -11.58 -24.41 -33.91
N GLY A 593 -11.65 -25.75 -33.77
CA GLY A 593 -10.60 -26.67 -34.19
C GLY A 593 -9.38 -26.71 -33.26
N ILE A 594 -9.48 -26.13 -32.06
CA ILE A 594 -8.44 -26.20 -31.02
C ILE A 594 -8.33 -27.63 -30.49
N LEU A 595 -9.49 -28.28 -30.28
CA LEU A 595 -9.61 -29.67 -29.87
C LEU A 595 -10.19 -30.52 -31.01
N GLU A 596 -9.53 -31.62 -31.34
CA GLU A 596 -9.95 -32.58 -32.35
C GLU A 596 -10.82 -33.66 -31.71
N ASP A 597 -12.12 -33.69 -32.01
CA ASP A 597 -12.99 -34.78 -31.57
C ASP A 597 -12.66 -36.07 -32.34
N ARG A 598 -12.03 -37.02 -31.63
CA ARG A 598 -11.72 -38.37 -32.14
C ARG A 598 -12.78 -39.41 -31.75
N GLY A 599 -14.01 -38.96 -31.46
CA GLY A 599 -15.19 -39.79 -31.22
C GLY A 599 -15.50 -40.08 -29.74
N LYS A 600 -14.63 -39.68 -28.81
CA LYS A 600 -14.82 -39.85 -27.35
C LYS A 600 -14.83 -38.54 -26.58
N LEU A 601 -14.39 -37.44 -27.20
CA LEU A 601 -14.20 -36.17 -26.51
C LEU A 601 -15.52 -35.61 -25.97
N LEU A 602 -16.60 -35.73 -26.74
CA LEU A 602 -17.94 -35.28 -26.31
C LEU A 602 -18.51 -36.08 -25.13
N GLU A 603 -18.09 -37.34 -24.95
CA GLU A 603 -18.46 -38.15 -23.77
C GLU A 603 -17.60 -37.75 -22.58
N GLU A 604 -16.29 -37.61 -22.75
CA GLU A 604 -15.38 -37.14 -21.69
C GLU A 604 -15.76 -35.75 -21.16
N ILE A 605 -16.24 -34.84 -22.02
CA ILE A 605 -16.76 -33.51 -21.60
C ILE A 605 -18.06 -33.63 -20.80
N LYS A 606 -18.91 -34.63 -21.09
CA LYS A 606 -20.14 -34.87 -20.32
C LYS A 606 -19.85 -35.51 -18.95
N ASP A 607 -18.78 -36.30 -18.87
CA ASP A 607 -18.32 -37.06 -17.69
C ASP A 607 -17.30 -36.32 -16.82
N LEU A 608 -16.84 -35.13 -17.26
CA LEU A 608 -16.41 -34.07 -16.35
C LEU A 608 -17.43 -34.00 -15.25
#